data_AF-A0A183CNG3-F1
#
_entry.id   AF-A0A183CNG3-F1
#
_cell.length_a   1.000
_cell.length_b   1.000
_cell.length_c   1.000
_cell.angle_alpha   90.00
_cell.angle_beta   90.00
_cell.angle_gamma   90.00
#
_symmetry.space_group_name_H-M   'P 1'
#
loop_
_entity.id
_entity.type
_entity.pdbx_description
1 polymer ?
#
loop_
_entity_poly.entity_id
_entity_poly.type
_entity_poly.pdbx_seq_one_letter_code
_entity_poly.pdbx_strand_id
1 'polypeptide(L)'
;MASQQNSIFCGSHFVRGSREFYFSLPIVRSEFVVHRPQIFPLRFTPCGDKLIAIGANLQEIQLFTYRGFRYGTNQTGDELFNAVFPRCQTVQFWNVANAAASANGRSTERVQFGFLSRECAFVTPDSRFLIVCASVSVPESKANFRAILQNNESLSPDKNLADITFYSVDLNKAQLVDRHKFDSDQITAQSGVYLSEWTLAILSVQHQTVHMVGIDKCSGQFVPLMKIGHSVMADDQMIGAGHLISPRTERCFT
;
A
#
# COMPACT_ATOMS: atom_id res chain seq x y z
N MET A 1 36.32 -2.72 52.14
CA MET A 1 36.38 -2.20 50.75
C MET A 1 35.26 -2.87 49.98
N ALA A 2 34.10 -2.22 49.90
CA ALA A 2 32.91 -2.73 49.21
C ALA A 2 32.57 -1.74 48.09
N SER A 3 32.55 -2.24 46.86
CA SER A 3 32.19 -1.49 45.65
C SER A 3 30.70 -1.20 45.64
N GLN A 4 30.34 0.09 45.59
CA GLN A 4 28.98 0.53 45.34
C GLN A 4 28.59 0.17 43.90
N GLN A 5 27.65 -0.77 43.75
CA GLN A 5 26.89 -0.96 42.52
C GLN A 5 25.93 0.23 42.35
N ASN A 6 26.26 1.12 41.41
CA ASN A 6 25.30 2.11 40.91
C ASN A 6 24.21 1.38 40.14
N SER A 7 23.06 1.19 40.78
CA SER A 7 21.82 0.81 40.12
C SER A 7 21.35 1.99 39.28
N ILE A 8 21.50 1.87 37.97
CA ILE A 8 20.87 2.80 37.02
C ILE A 8 19.39 2.45 37.02
N PHE A 9 18.59 3.26 37.71
CA PHE A 9 17.14 3.18 37.67
C PHE A 9 16.66 3.34 36.23
N CYS A 10 16.16 2.25 35.64
CA CYS A 10 15.47 2.27 34.37
C CYS A 10 14.05 2.80 34.59
N GLY A 11 13.87 4.11 34.39
CA GLY A 11 12.57 4.75 34.41
C GLY A 11 11.76 4.37 33.17
N SER A 12 10.71 3.59 33.35
CA SER A 12 9.35 3.95 32.91
C SER A 12 8.34 2.90 33.40
N HIS A 13 7.32 3.38 34.10
CA HIS A 13 6.13 2.61 34.41
C HIS A 13 5.37 2.33 33.12
N PHE A 14 5.13 1.04 32.85
CA PHE A 14 4.40 0.57 31.68
C PHE A 14 2.89 0.80 31.87
N VAL A 15 2.29 1.64 31.03
CA VAL A 15 0.83 1.78 30.94
C VAL A 15 0.41 1.23 29.59
N ARG A 16 -0.39 0.16 29.64
CA ARG A 16 -0.97 -0.47 28.44
C ARG A 16 -1.88 0.55 27.73
N GLY A 17 -1.50 1.03 26.55
CA GLY A 17 -2.33 1.90 25.71
C GLY A 17 -1.82 3.31 25.43
N SER A 18 -0.65 3.72 25.92
CA SER A 18 0.00 4.97 25.49
C SER A 18 0.87 4.75 24.25
N ARG A 19 0.89 5.71 23.31
CA ARG A 19 1.85 5.73 22.18
C ARG A 19 3.27 5.75 22.75
N GLU A 20 3.98 4.63 22.63
CA GLU A 20 5.39 4.55 23.04
C GLU A 20 6.26 5.17 21.93
N PHE A 21 6.98 6.24 22.25
CA PHE A 21 7.98 6.77 21.35
C PHE A 21 9.19 5.82 21.32
N TYR A 22 9.71 5.56 20.12
CA TYR A 22 10.91 4.74 19.93
C TYR A 22 12.07 5.33 20.74
N PHE A 23 12.45 4.67 21.83
CA PHE A 23 13.65 5.02 22.57
C PHE A 23 14.86 4.80 21.64
N SER A 24 15.65 5.85 21.45
CA SER A 24 16.91 5.78 20.70
C SER A 24 17.89 4.85 21.43
N LEU A 25 18.59 3.98 20.70
CA LEU A 25 19.75 3.28 21.24
C LEU A 25 20.77 4.34 21.65
N PRO A 26 21.13 4.47 22.95
CA PRO A 26 22.14 5.43 23.35
C PRO A 26 23.44 5.08 22.63
N ILE A 27 24.04 6.08 21.96
CA ILE A 27 25.31 5.95 21.25
C ILE A 27 26.41 5.85 22.31
N VAL A 28 26.52 4.70 22.98
CA VAL A 28 27.60 4.41 23.93
C VAL A 28 28.79 3.77 23.21
N ARG A 29 28.63 3.34 21.95
CA ARG A 29 29.69 2.75 21.13
C ARG A 29 29.67 3.32 19.72
N SER A 30 30.83 3.71 19.20
CA SER A 30 31.05 4.25 17.85
C SER A 30 31.04 3.19 16.74
N GLU A 31 30.77 1.93 17.07
CA GLU A 31 30.97 0.76 16.19
C GLU A 31 29.67 0.21 15.56
N PHE A 32 28.53 0.89 15.71
CA PHE A 32 27.27 0.41 15.15
C PHE A 32 27.13 0.72 13.66
N VAL A 33 27.94 0.07 12.82
CA VAL A 33 27.53 -0.14 11.42
C VAL A 33 26.39 -1.15 11.46
N VAL A 34 25.15 -0.66 11.32
CA VAL A 34 23.98 -1.52 11.24
C VAL A 34 23.88 -2.06 9.82
N HIS A 35 24.21 -3.33 9.65
CA HIS A 35 23.96 -3.99 8.38
C HIS A 35 22.49 -4.38 8.31
N ARG A 36 21.77 -3.77 7.39
CA ARG A 36 20.37 -4.09 7.10
C ARG A 36 20.29 -5.02 5.89
N PRO A 37 19.29 -5.94 5.84
CA PRO A 37 19.01 -6.67 4.61
C PRO A 37 18.73 -5.68 3.46
N GLN A 38 18.87 -6.15 2.21
CA GLN A 38 18.57 -5.33 1.03
C GLN A 38 17.05 -5.12 0.90
N ILE A 39 16.54 -4.15 1.64
CA ILE A 39 15.13 -3.76 1.69
C ILE A 39 15.00 -2.24 1.62
N PHE A 40 13.82 -1.79 1.22
CA PHE A 40 13.39 -0.40 1.28
C PHE A 40 12.33 -0.27 2.38
N PRO A 41 12.69 0.21 3.59
CA PRO A 41 11.72 0.47 4.64
C PRO A 41 10.69 1.49 4.15
N LEU A 42 9.41 1.21 4.38
CA LEU A 42 8.31 2.09 4.01
C LEU A 42 7.79 2.82 5.23
N ARG A 43 7.25 2.06 6.20
CA ARG A 43 6.55 2.61 7.35
C ARG A 43 6.33 1.57 8.43
N PHE A 44 5.97 2.05 9.61
CA PHE A 44 5.40 1.22 10.66
C PHE A 44 3.89 1.05 10.49
N THR A 45 3.35 -0.06 10.99
CA THR A 45 1.92 -0.17 11.27
C THR A 45 1.48 0.93 12.24
N PRO A 46 0.25 1.45 12.16
CA PRO A 46 -0.25 2.47 13.09
C PRO A 46 -0.16 2.06 14.57
N CYS A 47 -0.28 0.76 14.87
CA CYS A 47 -0.08 0.20 16.21
C CYS A 47 1.39 0.02 16.62
N GLY A 48 2.35 0.24 15.71
CA GLY A 48 3.79 0.18 15.96
C GLY A 48 4.42 -1.21 16.05
N ASP A 49 3.63 -2.27 15.85
CA ASP A 49 4.05 -3.66 16.06
C ASP A 49 4.92 -4.23 14.92
N LYS A 50 4.83 -3.66 13.71
CA LYS A 50 5.53 -4.14 12.52
C LYS A 50 6.15 -3.00 11.74
N LEU A 51 7.36 -3.28 11.22
CA LEU A 51 7.98 -2.52 10.15
C LEU A 51 7.64 -3.18 8.81
N ILE A 52 7.12 -2.38 7.89
CA ILE A 52 6.78 -2.77 6.52
C ILE A 52 7.90 -2.30 5.60
N ALA A 53 8.39 -3.18 4.73
CA ALA A 53 9.41 -2.85 3.74
C ALA A 53 9.14 -3.53 2.39
N ILE A 54 9.71 -2.97 1.32
CA ILE A 54 9.76 -3.59 -0.01
C ILE A 54 11.08 -4.35 -0.14
N GLY A 55 11.05 -5.56 -0.71
CA GLY A 55 12.27 -6.30 -1.05
C GLY A 55 13.09 -5.63 -2.15
N ALA A 56 14.37 -5.99 -2.29
CA ALA A 56 15.28 -5.41 -3.28
C ALA A 56 14.77 -5.51 -4.74
N ASN A 57 13.96 -6.54 -5.06
CA ASN A 57 13.39 -6.75 -6.38
C ASN A 57 12.15 -5.87 -6.68
N LEU A 58 11.69 -5.06 -5.72
CA LEU A 58 10.48 -4.25 -5.82
C LEU A 58 9.20 -5.05 -6.15
N GLN A 59 9.16 -6.35 -5.80
CA GLN A 59 8.04 -7.26 -6.13
C GLN A 59 7.57 -8.09 -4.92
N GLU A 60 7.99 -7.71 -3.73
CA GLU A 60 7.53 -8.33 -2.49
C GLU A 60 7.46 -7.32 -1.36
N ILE A 61 6.54 -7.57 -0.43
CA ILE A 61 6.47 -6.87 0.85
C ILE A 61 7.04 -7.79 1.91
N GLN A 62 8.00 -7.29 2.69
CA GLN A 62 8.55 -7.97 3.85
C GLN A 62 8.05 -7.30 5.13
N LEU A 63 7.55 -8.12 6.05
CA LEU A 63 7.07 -7.69 7.36
C LEU A 63 8.07 -8.11 8.43
N PHE A 64 8.45 -7.17 9.28
CA PHE A 64 9.34 -7.38 10.41
C PHE A 64 8.63 -7.03 11.70
N THR A 65 8.64 -7.93 12.68
CA THR A 65 8.03 -7.65 13.99
C THR A 65 8.96 -6.75 14.78
N TYR A 66 8.47 -5.64 15.34
CA TYR A 66 9.25 -4.80 16.22
C TYR A 66 9.28 -5.41 17.63
N ARG A 67 10.48 -5.79 18.10
CA ARG A 67 10.65 -6.34 19.46
C ARG A 67 11.04 -5.30 20.51
N GLY A 68 11.43 -4.11 20.09
CA GLY A 68 11.98 -3.09 21.00
C GLY A 68 13.50 -3.03 20.96
N PHE A 69 14.05 -1.85 21.27
CA PHE A 69 15.49 -1.58 21.21
C PHE A 69 16.32 -2.48 22.14
N ARG A 70 15.74 -2.94 23.26
CA ARG A 70 16.42 -3.77 24.27
C ARG A 70 16.98 -5.07 23.70
N TYR A 71 16.37 -5.59 22.64
CA TYR A 71 16.85 -6.79 21.96
C TYR A 71 18.13 -6.57 21.17
N GLY A 72 18.46 -5.31 20.84
CA GLY A 72 19.68 -4.93 20.13
C GLY A 72 20.85 -4.53 21.01
N THR A 73 20.70 -4.41 22.34
CA THR A 73 21.74 -3.80 23.19
C THR A 73 23.06 -4.56 23.23
N ASN A 74 23.01 -5.87 23.03
CA ASN A 74 24.17 -6.76 23.05
C ASN A 74 24.55 -7.26 21.64
N GLN A 75 23.92 -6.71 20.59
CA GLN A 75 24.06 -7.17 19.21
C GLN A 75 24.88 -6.15 18.40
N THR A 76 25.67 -6.64 17.46
CA THR A 76 26.49 -5.80 16.58
C THR A 76 26.35 -6.24 15.13
N GLY A 77 26.73 -5.36 14.19
CA GLY A 77 26.79 -5.68 12.77
C GLY A 77 25.46 -6.18 12.19
N ASP A 78 25.50 -7.35 11.55
CA ASP A 78 24.40 -8.01 10.84
C ASP A 78 23.27 -8.51 11.77
N GLU A 79 23.58 -8.78 13.03
CA GLU A 79 22.62 -9.38 13.97
C GLU A 79 21.69 -8.33 14.59
N LEU A 80 22.14 -7.07 14.66
CA LEU A 80 21.42 -5.99 15.31
C LEU A 80 20.05 -5.74 14.68
N PHE A 81 19.99 -5.65 13.34
CA PHE A 81 18.72 -5.43 12.65
C PHE A 81 17.76 -6.59 12.92
N ASN A 82 18.21 -7.84 12.77
CA ASN A 82 17.37 -9.02 12.94
C ASN A 82 16.94 -9.25 14.40
N ALA A 83 17.71 -8.76 15.38
CA ALA A 83 17.32 -8.82 16.78
C ALA A 83 16.18 -7.86 17.13
N VAL A 84 16.21 -6.63 16.59
CA VAL A 84 15.18 -5.61 16.83
C VAL A 84 13.96 -5.80 15.90
N PHE A 85 14.23 -6.21 14.66
CA PHE A 85 13.27 -6.39 13.57
C PHE A 85 13.45 -7.78 12.95
N PRO A 86 13.14 -8.86 13.66
CA PRO A 86 13.07 -10.18 13.03
C PRO A 86 12.00 -10.20 11.95
N ARG A 87 12.37 -10.68 10.77
CA ARG A 87 11.43 -10.92 9.68
C ARG A 87 10.40 -11.97 10.11
N CYS A 88 9.13 -11.66 9.98
CA CYS A 88 8.05 -12.59 10.32
C CYS A 88 7.38 -13.18 9.09
N GLN A 89 7.11 -12.38 8.06
CA GLN A 89 6.33 -12.79 6.90
C GLN A 89 6.79 -12.06 5.63
N THR A 90 6.53 -12.68 4.48
CA THR A 90 6.74 -12.08 3.16
C THR A 90 5.48 -12.27 2.32
N VAL A 91 5.02 -11.19 1.69
CA VAL A 91 3.92 -11.21 0.72
C VAL A 91 4.52 -11.12 -0.67
N GLN A 92 4.33 -12.18 -1.45
CA GLN A 92 4.87 -12.29 -2.80
C GLN A 92 3.82 -11.94 -3.84
N PHE A 93 4.17 -10.99 -4.70
CA PHE A 93 3.31 -10.47 -5.76
C PHE A 93 3.55 -11.25 -7.07
N TRP A 94 3.80 -12.56 -7.05
CA TRP A 94 4.11 -13.30 -8.30
C TRP A 94 3.31 -14.59 -8.51
N ASN A 95 2.40 -14.96 -7.59
CA ASN A 95 1.79 -16.31 -7.62
C ASN A 95 0.25 -16.43 -7.58
N VAL A 96 -0.51 -15.35 -7.45
CA VAL A 96 -1.97 -15.50 -7.24
C VAL A 96 -2.74 -15.75 -8.55
N ALA A 97 -2.19 -15.39 -9.71
CA ALA A 97 -2.88 -15.57 -11.00
C ALA A 97 -2.78 -16.98 -11.60
N ASN A 98 -1.76 -17.76 -11.23
CA ASN A 98 -1.48 -19.04 -11.91
C ASN A 98 -2.32 -20.21 -11.37
N ALA A 99 -2.86 -20.12 -10.16
CA ALA A 99 -3.63 -21.22 -9.57
C ALA A 99 -5.08 -21.31 -10.11
N ALA A 100 -5.72 -20.17 -10.41
CA ALA A 100 -7.10 -20.15 -10.90
C ALA A 100 -7.22 -20.16 -12.44
N ALA A 101 -6.24 -19.60 -13.16
CA ALA A 101 -6.26 -19.55 -14.62
C ALA A 101 -5.90 -20.88 -15.30
N SER A 102 -5.19 -21.79 -14.60
CA SER A 102 -4.83 -23.10 -15.15
C SER A 102 -6.00 -24.08 -15.27
N ALA A 103 -7.17 -23.79 -14.68
CA ALA A 103 -8.31 -24.70 -14.72
C ALA A 103 -9.15 -24.62 -16.02
N ASN A 104 -9.08 -23.51 -16.77
CA ASN A 104 -10.04 -23.25 -17.86
C ASN A 104 -9.41 -22.97 -19.24
N GLY A 105 -8.13 -23.28 -19.47
CA GLY A 105 -7.53 -23.29 -20.82
C GLY A 105 -7.54 -21.95 -21.59
N ARG A 106 -7.91 -20.84 -20.95
CA ARG A 106 -7.85 -19.49 -21.55
C ARG A 106 -6.47 -18.91 -21.27
N SER A 107 -5.76 -18.61 -22.36
CA SER A 107 -4.48 -17.88 -22.45
C SER A 107 -3.83 -17.51 -21.12
N THR A 108 -2.68 -18.14 -20.85
CA THR A 108 -1.70 -17.73 -19.84
C THR A 108 -1.10 -16.37 -20.21
N GLU A 109 -1.91 -15.32 -20.10
CA GLU A 109 -1.40 -13.96 -20.14
C GLU A 109 -0.52 -13.82 -18.90
N ARG A 110 0.80 -13.73 -19.11
CA ARG A 110 1.76 -13.44 -18.05
C ARG A 110 1.35 -12.12 -17.42
N VAL A 111 0.68 -12.17 -16.28
CA VAL A 111 0.35 -10.99 -15.48
C VAL A 111 1.67 -10.39 -15.03
N GLN A 112 2.14 -9.36 -15.73
CA GLN A 112 3.30 -8.59 -15.31
C GLN A 112 2.87 -7.78 -14.09
N PHE A 113 3.37 -8.16 -12.91
CA PHE A 113 2.96 -7.55 -11.64
C PHE A 113 3.55 -6.14 -11.41
N GLY A 114 4.41 -5.66 -12.31
CA GLY A 114 5.07 -4.36 -12.20
C GLY A 114 6.12 -4.29 -11.10
N PHE A 115 6.50 -3.06 -10.77
CA PHE A 115 7.36 -2.73 -9.64
C PHE A 115 6.56 -1.93 -8.62
N LEU A 116 6.67 -2.32 -7.35
CA LEU A 116 6.03 -1.64 -6.23
C LEU A 116 6.60 -0.23 -6.06
N SER A 117 5.72 0.74 -5.89
CA SER A 117 6.10 2.12 -5.58
C SER A 117 6.51 2.26 -4.12
N ARG A 118 7.65 2.92 -3.89
CA ARG A 118 8.13 3.26 -2.54
C ARG A 118 7.34 4.38 -1.88
N GLU A 119 6.59 5.14 -2.67
CA GLU A 119 5.83 6.31 -2.22
C GLU A 119 4.34 5.98 -1.98
N CYS A 120 3.89 4.77 -2.30
CA CYS A 120 2.52 4.31 -2.07
C CYS A 120 2.52 3.12 -1.12
N ALA A 121 2.38 3.43 0.18
CA ALA A 121 2.17 2.44 1.22
C ALA A 121 1.23 3.03 2.26
N PHE A 122 -0.05 2.72 2.19
CA PHE A 122 -1.06 3.22 3.13
C PHE A 122 -1.56 2.08 4.02
N VAL A 123 -1.67 2.30 5.32
CA VAL A 123 -2.16 1.29 6.25
C VAL A 123 -3.50 1.75 6.82
N THR A 124 -4.48 0.86 6.84
CA THR A 124 -5.79 1.15 7.41
C THR A 124 -5.69 1.47 8.91
N PRO A 125 -6.64 2.23 9.49
CA PRO A 125 -6.60 2.66 10.89
C PRO A 125 -6.48 1.50 11.89
N ASP A 126 -7.05 0.34 11.57
CA ASP A 126 -7.00 -0.88 12.38
C ASP A 126 -5.67 -1.66 12.26
N SER A 127 -4.70 -1.13 11.51
CA SER A 127 -3.40 -1.75 11.21
C SER A 127 -3.49 -3.11 10.51
N ARG A 128 -4.63 -3.45 9.89
CA ARG A 128 -4.84 -4.77 9.29
C ARG A 128 -4.52 -4.82 7.80
N PHE A 129 -4.92 -3.81 7.04
CA PHE A 129 -4.75 -3.82 5.59
C PHE A 129 -3.68 -2.82 5.16
N LEU A 130 -2.84 -3.25 4.24
CA LEU A 130 -1.83 -2.44 3.58
C LEU A 130 -2.24 -2.26 2.13
N ILE A 131 -2.32 -1.00 1.70
CA ILE A 131 -2.54 -0.60 0.31
C ILE A 131 -1.20 -0.19 -0.29
N VAL A 132 -0.79 -0.88 -1.34
CA VAL A 132 0.39 -0.55 -2.14
C VAL A 132 0.01 -0.43 -3.61
N CYS A 133 0.83 0.23 -4.42
CA CYS A 133 0.65 0.23 -5.86
C CYS A 133 1.89 -0.33 -6.57
N ALA A 134 1.66 -0.97 -7.70
CA ALA A 134 2.70 -1.32 -8.66
C ALA A 134 2.38 -0.74 -10.03
N SER A 135 3.42 -0.47 -10.80
CA SER A 135 3.28 0.08 -12.16
C SER A 135 4.10 -0.71 -13.17
N VAL A 136 3.55 -0.83 -14.38
CA VAL A 136 4.25 -1.31 -15.58
C VAL A 136 4.16 -0.21 -16.63
N SER A 137 5.29 0.30 -17.12
CA SER A 137 5.27 1.27 -18.21
C SER A 137 4.62 0.67 -19.46
N VAL A 138 3.72 1.42 -20.10
CA VAL A 138 3.05 1.00 -21.34
C VAL A 138 3.97 1.34 -22.53
N PRO A 139 4.45 0.35 -23.29
CA PRO A 139 5.20 0.62 -24.51
C PRO A 139 4.33 1.36 -25.52
N GLU A 140 4.91 2.30 -26.27
CA GLU A 140 4.20 3.06 -27.32
C GLU A 140 3.52 2.13 -28.35
N SER A 141 4.14 0.98 -28.66
CA SER A 141 3.59 -0.03 -29.57
C SER A 141 2.34 -0.77 -29.04
N LYS A 142 2.05 -0.68 -27.74
CA LYS A 142 0.90 -1.28 -27.07
C LYS A 142 -0.11 -0.24 -26.57
N ALA A 143 0.14 1.05 -26.83
CA ALA A 143 -0.73 2.13 -26.43
C ALA A 143 -2.10 1.99 -27.12
N ASN A 144 -3.12 1.64 -26.34
CA ASN A 144 -4.49 1.54 -26.84
C ASN A 144 -5.17 2.91 -26.70
N PHE A 145 -5.42 3.60 -27.82
CA PHE A 145 -6.07 4.91 -27.79
C PHE A 145 -7.40 4.92 -27.04
N ARG A 146 -8.16 3.82 -27.04
CA ARG A 146 -9.41 3.72 -26.26
C ARG A 146 -9.18 3.66 -24.75
N ALA A 147 -8.05 3.12 -24.33
CA ALA A 147 -7.66 3.11 -22.92
C ALA A 147 -7.13 4.46 -22.46
N ILE A 148 -6.52 5.25 -23.36
CA ILE A 148 -5.87 6.53 -23.07
C ILE A 148 -6.85 7.71 -23.14
N LEU A 149 -7.78 7.70 -24.10
CA LEU A 149 -8.76 8.76 -24.35
C LEU A 149 -10.15 8.29 -23.90
N GLN A 150 -10.33 8.12 -22.58
CA GLN A 150 -11.58 7.62 -22.01
C GLN A 150 -12.69 8.67 -21.96
N ASN A 151 -12.32 9.96 -21.97
CA ASN A 151 -13.26 11.09 -21.92
C ASN A 151 -12.69 12.31 -22.69
N ASN A 152 -13.52 13.33 -22.88
CA ASN A 152 -13.15 14.54 -23.65
C ASN A 152 -12.14 15.45 -22.92
N GLU A 153 -11.85 15.18 -21.66
CA GLU A 153 -10.88 15.92 -20.82
C GLU A 153 -9.55 15.15 -20.72
N SER A 154 -9.47 13.96 -21.31
CA SER A 154 -8.28 13.12 -21.27
C SER A 154 -7.14 13.82 -21.99
N LEU A 155 -5.96 13.78 -21.38
CA LEU A 155 -4.79 14.44 -21.93
C LEU A 155 -4.33 13.77 -23.22
N SER A 156 -3.62 14.51 -24.07
CA SER A 156 -2.96 13.89 -25.22
C SER A 156 -1.97 12.83 -24.74
N PRO A 157 -1.87 11.67 -25.41
CA PRO A 157 -1.00 10.59 -24.97
C PRO A 157 0.44 11.06 -24.70
N ASP A 158 0.94 10.83 -23.48
CA ASP A 158 2.32 11.10 -23.09
C ASP A 158 3.13 9.79 -23.00
N LYS A 159 4.46 9.88 -22.99
CA LYS A 159 5.37 8.73 -22.84
C LYS A 159 5.38 8.15 -21.43
N ASN A 160 4.78 8.84 -20.46
CA ASN A 160 4.79 8.46 -19.04
C ASN A 160 3.61 7.59 -18.61
N LEU A 161 2.86 7.03 -19.57
CA LEU A 161 1.73 6.17 -19.28
C LEU A 161 2.17 4.81 -18.71
N ALA A 162 1.44 4.36 -17.71
CA ALA A 162 1.66 3.08 -17.07
C ALA A 162 0.33 2.36 -16.82
N ASP A 163 0.39 1.04 -16.81
CA ASP A 163 -0.65 0.22 -16.18
C ASP A 163 -0.35 0.21 -14.68
N ILE A 164 -1.21 0.83 -13.89
CA ILE A 164 -1.07 0.95 -12.44
C ILE A 164 -2.08 0.03 -11.77
N THR A 165 -1.62 -0.79 -10.84
CA THR A 165 -2.50 -1.64 -10.01
C THR A 165 -2.29 -1.32 -8.54
N PHE A 166 -3.37 -0.98 -7.86
CA PHE A 166 -3.42 -0.91 -6.41
C PHE A 166 -3.76 -2.29 -5.86
N TYR A 167 -3.10 -2.67 -4.78
CA TYR A 167 -3.26 -3.96 -4.12
C TYR A 167 -3.61 -3.73 -2.66
N SER A 168 -4.60 -4.47 -2.18
CA SER A 168 -4.90 -4.58 -0.75
C SER A 168 -4.28 -5.87 -0.21
N VAL A 169 -3.56 -5.77 0.90
CA VAL A 169 -2.84 -6.87 1.53
C VAL A 169 -3.29 -7.00 2.98
N ASP A 170 -3.74 -8.18 3.39
CA ASP A 170 -4.01 -8.47 4.81
C ASP A 170 -2.67 -8.74 5.51
N LEU A 171 -2.27 -7.82 6.39
CA LEU A 171 -1.01 -7.86 7.15
C LEU A 171 -0.96 -8.95 8.20
N ASN A 172 -2.11 -9.46 8.67
CA ASN A 172 -2.15 -10.55 9.63
C ASN A 172 -1.91 -11.89 8.94
N LYS A 173 -2.50 -12.06 7.75
CA LYS A 173 -2.40 -13.28 6.95
C LYS A 173 -1.21 -13.28 5.98
N ALA A 174 -0.58 -12.12 5.76
CA ALA A 174 0.44 -11.91 4.74
C ALA A 174 -0.02 -12.35 3.35
N GLN A 175 -1.23 -11.94 2.96
CA GLN A 175 -1.85 -12.35 1.70
C GLN A 175 -2.44 -11.17 0.95
N LEU A 176 -2.36 -11.26 -0.39
CA LEU A 176 -3.07 -10.36 -1.27
C LEU A 176 -4.58 -10.63 -1.16
N VAL A 177 -5.35 -9.58 -0.91
CA VAL A 177 -6.80 -9.63 -0.76
C VAL A 177 -7.50 -9.29 -2.07
N ASP A 178 -7.14 -8.15 -2.65
CA ASP A 178 -7.82 -7.59 -3.81
C ASP A 178 -6.93 -6.64 -4.62
N ARG A 179 -7.36 -6.29 -5.84
CA ARG A 179 -6.66 -5.40 -6.74
C ARG A 179 -7.60 -4.43 -7.46
N HIS A 180 -7.16 -3.19 -7.65
CA HIS A 180 -7.85 -2.17 -8.44
C HIS A 180 -6.92 -1.63 -9.53
N LYS A 181 -7.29 -1.83 -10.80
CA LYS A 181 -6.42 -1.57 -11.96
C LYS A 181 -6.81 -0.29 -12.69
N PHE A 182 -5.80 0.45 -13.14
CA PHE A 182 -5.87 1.56 -14.08
C PHE A 182 -5.01 1.21 -15.29
N ASP A 183 -5.60 1.33 -16.49
CA ASP A 183 -4.93 1.02 -17.74
C ASP A 183 -4.45 2.30 -18.41
N SER A 184 -3.19 2.32 -18.85
CA SER A 184 -2.62 3.44 -19.60
C SER A 184 -2.90 4.80 -18.97
N ASP A 185 -2.57 4.94 -17.69
CA ASP A 185 -2.85 6.13 -16.88
C ASP A 185 -1.55 6.79 -16.42
N GLN A 186 -1.67 8.02 -15.93
CA GLN A 186 -0.63 8.76 -15.25
C GLN A 186 -1.09 9.04 -13.82
N ILE A 187 -0.65 8.21 -12.87
CA ILE A 187 -0.97 8.37 -11.45
C ILE A 187 0.33 8.59 -10.68
N THR A 188 0.49 9.77 -10.09
CA THR A 188 1.66 10.09 -9.26
C THR A 188 1.45 9.59 -7.83
N ALA A 189 2.04 8.43 -7.50
CA ALA A 189 1.89 7.79 -6.19
C ALA A 189 2.11 8.72 -4.98
N GLN A 190 3.08 9.63 -5.05
CA GLN A 190 3.48 10.49 -3.93
C GLN A 190 2.51 11.64 -3.64
N SER A 191 1.84 12.18 -4.68
CA SER A 191 1.04 13.42 -4.58
C SER A 191 -0.39 13.28 -5.13
N GLY A 192 -0.70 12.17 -5.78
CA GLY A 192 -1.99 11.89 -6.40
C GLY A 192 -2.76 10.78 -5.71
N VAL A 193 -2.27 10.22 -4.61
CA VAL A 193 -2.93 9.13 -3.88
C VAL A 193 -2.98 9.45 -2.40
N TYR A 194 -4.17 9.36 -1.81
CA TYR A 194 -4.36 9.60 -0.39
C TYR A 194 -5.34 8.59 0.20
N LEU A 195 -4.97 8.00 1.34
CA LEU A 195 -5.89 7.23 2.16
C LEU A 195 -6.39 8.13 3.31
N SER A 196 -7.70 8.42 3.30
CA SER A 196 -8.39 9.04 4.43
C SER A 196 -9.27 7.98 5.08
N GLU A 197 -8.92 7.56 6.30
CA GLU A 197 -9.58 6.48 7.02
C GLU A 197 -9.67 5.18 6.17
N TRP A 198 -10.84 4.92 5.58
CA TRP A 198 -11.15 3.74 4.78
C TRP A 198 -11.45 4.09 3.33
N THR A 199 -11.12 5.30 2.90
CA THR A 199 -11.39 5.80 1.56
C THR A 199 -10.10 6.26 0.90
N LEU A 200 -9.76 5.60 -0.19
CA LEU A 200 -8.64 5.90 -1.05
C LEU A 200 -9.11 6.86 -2.14
N ALA A 201 -8.51 8.05 -2.18
CA ALA A 201 -8.65 9.00 -3.27
C ALA A 201 -7.45 8.85 -4.22
N ILE A 202 -7.72 8.65 -5.51
CA ILE A 202 -6.71 8.44 -6.54
C ILE A 202 -6.95 9.43 -7.67
N LEU A 203 -6.00 10.31 -7.91
CA LEU A 203 -6.02 11.24 -9.04
C LEU A 203 -5.42 10.54 -10.28
N SER A 204 -6.29 10.26 -11.24
CA SER A 204 -5.92 9.96 -12.62
C SER A 204 -5.63 11.27 -13.35
N VAL A 205 -4.35 11.55 -13.60
CA VAL A 205 -3.95 12.75 -14.35
C VAL A 205 -4.27 12.57 -15.84
N GLN A 206 -4.05 11.36 -16.38
CA GLN A 206 -4.32 11.10 -17.80
C GLN A 206 -5.80 11.31 -18.14
N HIS A 207 -6.71 10.88 -17.26
CA HIS A 207 -8.16 10.97 -17.49
C HIS A 207 -8.83 12.13 -16.74
N GLN A 208 -8.05 13.03 -16.12
CA GLN A 208 -8.53 14.18 -15.34
C GLN A 208 -9.67 13.80 -14.36
N THR A 209 -9.49 12.69 -13.64
CA THR A 209 -10.54 12.12 -12.79
C THR A 209 -9.98 11.73 -11.42
N VAL A 210 -10.67 12.13 -10.36
CA VAL A 210 -10.45 11.62 -9.00
C VAL A 210 -11.34 10.41 -8.75
N HIS A 211 -10.75 9.26 -8.49
CA HIS A 211 -11.43 8.02 -8.14
C HIS A 211 -11.50 7.91 -6.62
N MET A 212 -12.72 7.80 -6.10
CA MET A 212 -12.98 7.53 -4.69
C MET A 212 -13.27 6.04 -4.53
N VAL A 213 -12.41 5.33 -3.83
CA VAL A 213 -12.47 3.88 -3.64
C VAL A 213 -12.48 3.57 -2.15
N GLY A 214 -13.56 2.95 -1.67
CA GLY A 214 -13.66 2.47 -0.30
C GLY A 214 -12.86 1.19 -0.12
N ILE A 215 -12.43 0.94 1.11
CA ILE A 215 -11.83 -0.32 1.55
C ILE A 215 -12.82 -0.96 2.52
N ASP A 216 -13.34 -2.14 2.18
CA ASP A 216 -14.24 -2.85 3.06
C ASP A 216 -13.53 -3.26 4.36
N LYS A 217 -14.11 -2.90 5.50
CA LYS A 217 -13.47 -3.06 6.82
C LYS A 217 -13.25 -4.50 7.22
N CYS A 218 -14.08 -5.42 6.72
CA CYS A 218 -14.05 -6.82 7.11
C CYS A 218 -13.14 -7.64 6.19
N SER A 219 -13.31 -7.47 4.89
CA SER A 219 -12.63 -8.24 3.85
C SER A 219 -11.35 -7.59 3.35
N GLY A 220 -11.26 -6.25 3.36
CA GLY A 220 -10.16 -5.48 2.76
C GLY A 220 -10.31 -5.27 1.26
N GLN A 221 -11.46 -5.61 0.67
CA GLN A 221 -11.72 -5.45 -0.77
C GLN A 221 -11.93 -3.98 -1.15
N PHE A 222 -11.59 -3.64 -2.40
CA PHE A 222 -11.83 -2.32 -2.96
C PHE A 222 -13.29 -2.20 -3.41
N VAL A 223 -13.96 -1.14 -2.97
CA VAL A 223 -15.34 -0.82 -3.33
C VAL A 223 -15.35 0.51 -4.06
N PRO A 224 -15.56 0.56 -5.39
CA PRO A 224 -15.70 1.82 -6.10
C PRO A 224 -16.86 2.62 -5.53
N LEU A 225 -16.61 3.85 -5.08
CA LEU A 225 -17.65 4.71 -4.49
C LEU A 225 -18.17 5.69 -5.53
N MET A 226 -17.27 6.49 -6.10
CA MET A 226 -17.61 7.48 -7.13
C MET A 226 -16.37 7.92 -7.90
N LYS A 227 -16.60 8.60 -9.02
CA LYS A 227 -15.58 9.29 -9.81
C LYS A 227 -15.96 10.77 -9.89
N ILE A 228 -14.99 11.66 -9.70
CA ILE A 228 -15.15 13.10 -9.79
C ILE A 228 -14.28 13.58 -10.95
N GLY A 229 -14.86 14.20 -11.96
CA GLY A 229 -14.16 14.67 -13.14
C GLY A 229 -15.16 15.35 -14.06
N HIS A 230 -15.28 14.87 -15.30
CA HIS A 230 -16.25 15.36 -16.28
C HIS A 230 -17.69 15.49 -15.75
N SER A 231 -18.11 14.54 -14.92
CA SER A 231 -19.38 14.58 -14.20
C SER A 231 -19.08 14.56 -12.70
N VAL A 232 -19.69 15.48 -11.96
CA VAL A 232 -19.48 15.62 -10.50
C VAL A 232 -20.64 14.98 -9.75
N MET A 233 -21.86 15.13 -10.26
CA MET A 233 -23.07 14.54 -9.71
C MET A 233 -23.52 13.33 -10.53
N ALA A 234 -24.20 12.39 -9.87
CA ALA A 234 -24.69 11.17 -10.52
C ALA A 234 -25.74 11.44 -11.61
N ASP A 235 -26.45 12.57 -11.50
CA ASP A 235 -27.45 13.03 -12.45
C ASP A 235 -26.90 13.94 -13.56
N ASP A 236 -25.62 14.34 -13.53
CA ASP A 236 -25.00 15.09 -14.63
C ASP A 236 -25.05 14.28 -15.94
N GLN A 237 -24.92 12.95 -15.85
CA GLN A 237 -25.04 12.05 -17.00
C GLN A 237 -26.49 11.92 -17.49
N MET A 238 -27.48 12.23 -16.65
CA MET A 238 -28.91 12.15 -17.00
C MET A 238 -29.36 13.33 -17.87
N ILE A 239 -28.65 14.45 -17.86
CA ILE A 239 -29.00 15.64 -18.64
C ILE A 239 -28.63 15.46 -20.13
N GLY A 240 -27.65 14.60 -20.43
CA GLY A 240 -27.25 14.25 -21.81
C GLY A 240 -28.09 13.12 -22.45
N ALA A 241 -28.76 12.30 -21.64
CA ALA A 241 -29.62 11.21 -22.09
C ALA A 241 -31.09 11.66 -22.08
N GLY A 242 -31.47 12.44 -23.08
CA GLY A 242 -32.86 12.81 -23.30
C GLY A 242 -33.78 11.59 -23.29
N HIS A 243 -34.74 11.58 -22.36
CA HIS A 243 -35.89 10.68 -22.26
C HIS A 243 -35.60 9.18 -22.02
N LEU A 244 -35.76 8.75 -20.76
CA LEU A 244 -36.62 7.62 -20.33
C LEU A 244 -36.51 7.48 -18.81
N ILE A 245 -37.30 8.30 -18.09
CA ILE A 245 -37.46 8.18 -16.64
C ILE A 245 -38.43 7.02 -16.37
N SER A 246 -38.02 6.03 -15.59
CA SER A 246 -38.96 5.25 -14.76
C SER A 246 -38.59 5.44 -13.28
N PRO A 247 -39.58 5.50 -12.37
CA PRO A 247 -39.41 6.07 -11.04
C PRO A 247 -38.57 5.20 -10.10
N ARG A 248 -37.73 5.90 -9.33
CA ARG A 248 -36.82 5.41 -8.28
C ARG A 248 -37.49 4.49 -7.26
N THR A 249 -36.77 3.45 -6.84
CA THR A 249 -36.97 2.83 -5.53
C THR A 249 -35.79 3.21 -4.65
N GLU A 250 -35.99 4.17 -3.75
CA GLU A 250 -35.03 4.50 -2.70
C GLU A 250 -34.99 3.34 -1.69
N ARG A 251 -33.79 2.83 -1.39
CA ARG A 251 -33.54 2.09 -0.15
C ARG A 251 -32.55 2.90 0.68
N CYS A 252 -33.07 3.52 1.73
CA CYS A 252 -32.26 4.05 2.82
C CYS A 252 -31.55 2.89 3.52
N PHE A 253 -30.26 3.07 3.81
CA PHE A 253 -29.52 2.19 4.72
C PHE A 253 -29.63 2.75 6.14
N THR A 254 -30.23 1.96 7.04
CA THR A 254 -30.01 2.01 8.50
C THR A 254 -28.88 1.08 8.87
#